data_AF-A0A391P0V7-F1
#
_entry.id   AF-A0A391P0V7-F1
#
_cell.length_a   1.000
_cell.length_b   1.000
_cell.length_c   1.000
_cell.angle_alpha   90.00
_cell.angle_beta   90.00
_cell.angle_gamma   90.00
#
_symmetry.space_group_name_H-M   'P 1'
#
loop_
_entity.id
_entity.type
_entity.pdbx_description
1 polymer ?
#
loop_
_entity_poly.entity_id
_entity_poly.type
_entity_poly.pdbx_seq_one_letter_code
_entity_poly.pdbx_strand_id
1 'polypeptide(L)'
;MSKTEKNEKIRNEKAEELNQEEKQTDSKKRFSWILGGGLFVLVLAVGMIVGIQKQHAGRTQEKYENQISKAEKCMEEMDYEKAKKAYEEAIRLEPKKSEPYLGMANLYVAQDQPDKAEAVLKKAVKQVEKKEQEEVKARYQFYTYPKKALKKENGSCDAGEYECSYAGGFNEAGGGIWVESVHELQGILNWYMADYDGDGAEELLVLTLDNQRTLPSDYNSEIVRNGVDLQMYELVDGKPVLQATYQALEPVLGYGDEEEDGIFLQKKDGTVYICGSCSNGIYLYADGTVLNSFILTYQDGKFREEGGQLQSVAGSDWSDEVEVSNQMASLLDKMGLAKDAAKIREDHMPMFRFLDRPDHTLLRIHGENEGGDSWKFIQSGNVADLGKVKLIIKYGELVVADGDADSRNQNASDGSQSEAAQPNASGQVNQSSGSEYQNLYGPLLDQVDATYGEYNDYYLYDIDGDGVKELLLQEGTCEADYMYQVYTIANGSAVYLGELSGGHTVFFEDTEGGNGSSILLMQAHMGYERISRVTLSNGSLSEEEISERELGEEEEYFDNGAPLPEAAVTDHSLLN
;
A
#
# COMPACT_ATOMS: atom_id res chain seq x y z
N MET A 1 103.58 51.20 12.11
CA MET A 1 102.85 51.19 10.83
C MET A 1 103.03 52.52 10.12
N SER A 2 103.50 52.49 8.87
CA SER A 2 103.75 53.68 8.06
C SER A 2 102.45 54.23 7.46
N LYS A 3 102.42 55.50 7.04
CA LYS A 3 101.26 56.16 6.39
C LYS A 3 100.73 55.39 5.17
N THR A 4 101.53 54.51 4.58
CA THR A 4 101.16 53.68 3.42
C THR A 4 100.24 52.52 3.79
N GLU A 5 100.43 51.89 4.96
CA GLU A 5 99.62 50.74 5.42
C GLU A 5 98.21 51.15 5.89
N LYS A 6 98.03 52.41 6.30
CA LYS A 6 96.73 52.94 6.75
C LYS A 6 95.81 53.29 5.58
N ASN A 7 96.36 53.73 4.46
CA ASN A 7 95.59 54.08 3.27
C ASN A 7 95.14 52.86 2.46
N GLU A 8 95.89 51.76 2.51
CA GLU A 8 95.53 50.51 1.81
C GLU A 8 94.39 49.77 2.55
N LYS A 9 94.40 49.80 3.89
CA LYS A 9 93.34 49.21 4.72
C LYS A 9 91.99 49.92 4.57
N ILE A 10 91.99 51.26 4.54
CA ILE A 10 90.76 52.07 4.34
C ILE A 10 90.20 51.87 2.93
N ARG A 11 91.05 51.65 1.91
CA ARG A 11 90.61 51.43 0.53
C ARG A 11 89.99 50.05 0.33
N ASN A 12 90.50 49.02 1.02
CA ASN A 12 89.92 47.68 1.00
C ASN A 12 88.62 47.58 1.82
N GLU A 13 88.54 48.23 2.98
CA GLU A 13 87.29 48.27 3.78
C GLU A 13 86.16 48.99 3.03
N LYS A 14 86.45 50.10 2.33
CA LYS A 14 85.43 50.79 1.49
C LYS A 14 85.01 50.00 0.25
N ALA A 15 85.90 49.20 -0.33
CA ALA A 15 85.59 48.34 -1.47
C ALA A 15 84.76 47.11 -1.06
N GLU A 16 84.96 46.60 0.16
CA GLU A 16 84.13 45.54 0.72
C GLU A 16 82.74 46.04 1.14
N GLU A 17 82.61 47.25 1.71
CA GLU A 17 81.30 47.86 2.03
C GLU A 17 80.46 48.14 0.77
N LEU A 18 81.06 48.72 -0.28
CA LEU A 18 80.35 48.99 -1.55
C LEU A 18 79.88 47.69 -2.25
N ASN A 19 80.65 46.61 -2.16
CA ASN A 19 80.32 45.32 -2.77
C ASN A 19 79.28 44.53 -1.93
N GLN A 20 79.20 44.79 -0.62
CA GLN A 20 78.14 44.25 0.24
C GLN A 20 76.80 44.99 0.07
N GLU A 21 76.79 46.31 -0.16
CA GLU A 21 75.57 47.08 -0.45
C GLU A 21 74.98 46.78 -1.85
N GLU A 22 75.81 46.56 -2.88
CA GLU A 22 75.36 46.16 -4.22
C GLU A 22 74.77 44.74 -4.24
N LYS A 23 75.37 43.77 -3.51
CA LYS A 23 74.83 42.41 -3.39
C LYS A 23 73.53 42.34 -2.59
N GLN A 24 73.32 43.21 -1.60
CA GLN A 24 72.06 43.25 -0.84
C GLN A 24 70.90 43.85 -1.64
N THR A 25 71.15 44.84 -2.50
CA THR A 25 70.11 45.53 -3.28
C THR A 25 69.60 44.71 -4.46
N ASP A 26 70.44 43.89 -5.09
CA ASP A 26 70.02 43.02 -6.22
C ASP A 26 69.23 41.77 -5.75
N SER A 27 69.56 41.23 -4.56
CA SER A 27 68.82 40.08 -4.00
C SER A 27 67.37 40.43 -3.59
N LYS A 28 67.13 41.63 -3.03
CA LYS A 28 65.78 42.09 -2.65
C LYS A 28 64.89 42.41 -3.86
N LYS A 29 65.44 42.94 -4.96
CA LYS A 29 64.70 43.17 -6.20
C LYS A 29 64.32 41.85 -6.90
N ARG A 30 65.23 40.88 -6.94
CA ARG A 30 64.97 39.53 -7.47
C ARG A 30 63.92 38.77 -6.64
N PHE A 31 63.95 38.88 -5.31
CA PHE A 31 62.96 38.24 -4.43
C PHE A 31 61.55 38.85 -4.60
N SER A 32 61.45 40.17 -4.80
CA SER A 32 60.19 40.86 -5.07
C SER A 32 59.58 40.50 -6.43
N TRP A 33 60.41 40.31 -7.48
CA TRP A 33 59.96 39.84 -8.79
C TRP A 33 59.51 38.36 -8.78
N ILE A 34 60.15 37.50 -7.99
CA ILE A 34 59.77 36.08 -7.83
C ILE A 34 58.44 35.95 -7.06
N LEU A 35 58.23 36.74 -6.00
CA LEU A 35 56.97 36.78 -5.26
C LEU A 35 55.82 37.36 -6.09
N GLY A 36 56.05 38.45 -6.84
CA GLY A 36 55.04 39.05 -7.73
C GLY A 36 54.70 38.16 -8.93
N GLY A 37 55.69 37.50 -9.53
CA GLY A 37 55.49 36.54 -10.62
C GLY A 37 54.75 35.27 -10.17
N GLY A 38 55.07 34.76 -8.98
CA GLY A 38 54.36 33.61 -8.38
C GLY A 38 52.89 33.92 -8.08
N LEU A 39 52.59 35.11 -7.55
CA LEU A 39 51.22 35.56 -7.30
C LEU A 39 50.41 35.71 -8.60
N PHE A 40 51.03 36.24 -9.66
CA PHE A 40 50.38 36.41 -10.96
C PHE A 40 50.03 35.06 -11.63
N VAL A 41 50.92 34.07 -11.54
CA VAL A 41 50.65 32.70 -12.03
C VAL A 41 49.52 32.04 -11.24
N LEU A 42 49.44 32.28 -9.93
CA LEU A 42 48.37 31.74 -9.07
C LEU A 42 47.00 32.32 -9.44
N VAL A 43 46.91 33.62 -9.71
CA VAL A 43 45.67 34.27 -10.17
C VAL A 43 45.23 33.73 -11.54
N LEU A 44 46.15 33.52 -12.47
CA LEU A 44 45.85 32.91 -13.78
C LEU A 44 45.38 31.45 -13.65
N ALA A 45 46.00 30.67 -12.75
CA ALA A 45 45.59 29.30 -12.47
C ALA A 45 44.17 29.24 -11.87
N VAL A 46 43.86 30.10 -10.91
CA VAL A 46 42.50 30.21 -10.34
C VAL A 46 41.50 30.66 -11.42
N GLY A 47 41.87 31.62 -12.27
CA GLY A 47 41.02 32.07 -13.39
C GLY A 47 40.73 30.95 -14.41
N MET A 48 41.72 30.13 -14.75
CA MET A 48 41.53 28.94 -15.60
C MET A 48 40.65 27.89 -14.93
N ILE A 49 40.86 27.61 -13.64
CA ILE A 49 40.04 26.65 -12.88
C ILE A 49 38.58 27.12 -12.83
N VAL A 50 38.34 28.40 -12.53
CA VAL A 50 37.00 28.99 -12.54
C VAL A 50 36.39 28.97 -13.94
N GLY A 51 37.18 29.24 -14.98
CA GLY A 51 36.74 29.14 -16.38
C GLY A 51 36.33 27.71 -16.78
N ILE A 52 37.13 26.71 -16.41
CA ILE A 52 36.86 25.29 -16.64
C ILE A 52 35.62 24.84 -15.86
N GLN A 53 35.49 25.25 -14.59
CA GLN A 53 34.31 24.97 -13.77
C GLN A 53 33.04 25.58 -14.36
N LYS A 54 33.10 26.82 -14.86
CA LYS A 54 31.95 27.49 -15.48
C LYS A 54 31.56 26.86 -16.81
N GLN A 55 32.53 26.44 -17.62
CA GLN A 55 32.28 25.72 -18.87
C GLN A 55 31.71 24.31 -18.61
N HIS A 56 32.22 23.61 -17.59
CA HIS A 56 31.70 22.32 -17.18
C HIS A 56 30.26 22.44 -16.66
N ALA A 57 29.99 23.42 -15.80
CA ALA A 57 28.64 23.70 -15.31
C ALA A 57 27.66 24.01 -16.45
N GLY A 58 28.07 24.80 -17.45
CA GLY A 58 27.23 25.08 -18.63
C GLY A 58 26.91 23.82 -19.45
N ARG A 59 27.87 22.89 -19.61
CA ARG A 59 27.64 21.62 -20.29
C ARG A 59 26.77 20.66 -19.48
N THR A 60 26.89 20.65 -18.15
CA THR A 60 26.01 19.87 -17.27
C THR A 60 24.58 20.37 -17.36
N GLN A 61 24.38 21.69 -17.31
CA GLN A 61 23.07 22.32 -17.45
C GLN A 61 22.41 21.99 -18.79
N GLU A 62 23.14 22.10 -19.91
CA GLU A 62 22.63 21.74 -21.24
C GLU A 62 22.20 20.26 -21.33
N LYS A 63 22.99 19.36 -20.73
CA LYS A 63 22.64 17.94 -20.66
C LYS A 63 21.40 17.70 -19.80
N TYR A 64 21.31 18.38 -18.66
CA TYR A 64 20.15 18.31 -17.77
C TYR A 64 18.87 18.72 -18.51
N GLU A 65 18.88 19.88 -19.15
CA GLU A 65 17.73 20.41 -19.90
C GLU A 65 17.31 19.46 -21.03
N ASN A 66 18.28 18.85 -21.72
CA ASN A 66 18.00 17.83 -22.74
C ASN A 66 17.32 16.59 -22.15
N GLN A 67 17.75 16.11 -20.98
CA GLN A 67 17.10 14.95 -20.34
C GLN A 67 15.70 15.27 -19.84
N ILE A 68 15.46 16.46 -19.30
CA ILE A 68 14.10 16.91 -18.93
C ILE A 68 13.20 16.92 -20.16
N SER A 69 13.61 17.60 -21.24
CA SER A 69 12.81 17.67 -22.48
C SER A 69 12.57 16.28 -23.09
N LYS A 70 13.56 15.39 -23.02
CA LYS A 70 13.40 14.00 -23.44
C LYS A 70 12.39 13.25 -22.57
N ALA A 71 12.43 13.44 -21.25
CA ALA A 71 11.53 12.79 -20.31
C ALA A 71 10.08 13.24 -20.55
N GLU A 72 9.84 14.55 -20.66
CA GLU A 72 8.53 15.13 -20.96
C GLU A 72 7.96 14.63 -22.28
N LYS A 73 8.79 14.58 -23.33
CA LYS A 73 8.38 14.01 -24.61
C LYS A 73 7.99 12.53 -24.48
N CYS A 74 8.76 11.75 -23.72
CA CYS A 74 8.43 10.33 -23.51
C CYS A 74 7.14 10.18 -22.67
N MET A 75 6.85 11.09 -21.74
CA MET A 75 5.58 11.14 -21.01
C MET A 75 4.40 11.41 -21.95
N GLU A 76 4.52 12.36 -22.87
CA GLU A 76 3.50 12.63 -23.91
C GLU A 76 3.28 11.42 -24.84
N GLU A 77 4.35 10.69 -25.16
CA GLU A 77 4.30 9.46 -25.96
C GLU A 77 3.86 8.22 -25.14
N MET A 78 3.58 8.38 -23.83
CA MET A 78 3.28 7.31 -22.87
C MET A 78 4.36 6.22 -22.78
N ASP A 79 5.61 6.54 -23.17
CA ASP A 79 6.78 5.68 -23.01
C ASP A 79 7.40 5.90 -21.63
N TYR A 80 6.69 5.39 -20.61
CA TYR A 80 7.06 5.58 -19.20
C TYR A 80 8.46 5.04 -18.88
N GLU A 81 8.89 3.95 -19.52
CA GLU A 81 10.24 3.39 -19.31
C GLU A 81 11.34 4.36 -19.78
N LYS A 82 11.19 4.98 -20.95
CA LYS A 82 12.16 5.99 -21.41
C LYS A 82 12.05 7.28 -20.61
N ALA A 83 10.86 7.69 -20.21
CA ALA A 83 10.64 8.85 -19.36
C ALA A 83 11.38 8.68 -18.01
N LYS A 84 11.19 7.54 -17.35
CA LYS A 84 11.85 7.18 -16.09
C LYS A 84 13.37 7.26 -16.21
N LYS A 85 13.97 6.64 -17.24
CA LYS A 85 15.42 6.68 -17.48
C LYS A 85 15.95 8.11 -17.70
N ALA A 86 15.18 8.94 -18.39
CA ALA A 86 15.55 10.33 -18.63
C ALA A 86 15.47 11.18 -17.34
N TYR A 87 14.42 11.00 -16.53
CA TYR A 87 14.34 11.64 -15.21
C TYR A 87 15.45 11.19 -14.25
N GLU A 88 15.78 9.89 -14.22
CA GLU A 88 16.89 9.37 -13.42
C GLU A 88 18.24 9.99 -13.81
N GLU A 89 18.49 10.15 -15.11
CA GLU A 89 19.69 10.83 -15.60
C GLU A 89 19.68 12.32 -15.26
N ALA A 90 18.53 13.01 -15.36
CA ALA A 90 18.39 14.40 -14.94
C ALA A 90 18.68 14.57 -13.43
N ILE A 91 18.16 13.68 -12.58
CA ILE A 91 18.46 13.62 -11.14
C ILE A 91 19.95 13.38 -10.90
N ARG A 92 20.60 12.52 -11.70
CA ARG A 92 22.05 12.27 -11.57
C ARG A 92 22.87 13.53 -11.90
N LEU A 93 22.45 14.31 -12.88
CA LEU A 93 23.13 15.53 -13.30
C LEU A 93 22.94 16.66 -12.30
N GLU A 94 21.70 16.90 -11.84
CA GLU A 94 21.34 17.98 -10.92
C GLU A 94 20.39 17.48 -9.82
N PRO A 95 20.90 16.76 -8.80
CA PRO A 95 20.07 16.07 -7.79
C PRO A 95 19.28 17.01 -6.86
N LYS A 96 19.57 18.31 -6.94
CA LYS A 96 19.00 19.37 -6.11
C LYS A 96 17.82 20.08 -6.75
N LYS A 97 17.48 19.74 -7.99
CA LYS A 97 16.33 20.30 -8.72
C LYS A 97 15.06 19.53 -8.42
N SER A 98 13.94 20.21 -8.18
CA SER A 98 12.65 19.56 -7.90
C SER A 98 12.03 18.91 -9.13
N GLU A 99 12.15 19.58 -10.27
CA GLU A 99 11.52 19.25 -11.55
C GLU A 99 11.58 17.76 -11.93
N PRO A 100 12.73 17.06 -11.97
CA PRO A 100 12.74 15.66 -12.36
C PRO A 100 12.13 14.72 -11.31
N TYR A 101 12.09 15.11 -10.03
CA TYR A 101 11.37 14.32 -9.03
C TYR A 101 9.86 14.50 -9.15
N LEU A 102 9.39 15.72 -9.41
CA LEU A 102 7.97 15.99 -9.66
C LEU A 102 7.52 15.29 -10.94
N GLY A 103 8.32 15.34 -12.00
CA GLY A 103 8.07 14.58 -13.24
C GLY A 103 8.03 13.07 -13.01
N MET A 104 8.91 12.53 -12.17
CA MET A 104 8.88 11.11 -11.81
C MET A 104 7.69 10.74 -10.90
N ALA A 105 7.21 11.66 -10.07
CA ALA A 105 5.94 11.48 -9.34
C ALA A 105 4.75 11.46 -10.31
N ASN A 106 4.67 12.40 -11.27
CA ASN A 106 3.65 12.42 -12.33
C ASN A 106 3.68 11.13 -13.16
N LEU A 107 4.86 10.62 -13.46
CA LEU A 107 5.05 9.34 -14.15
C LEU A 107 4.38 8.20 -13.38
N TYR A 108 4.64 8.10 -12.07
CA TYR A 108 4.03 7.05 -11.26
C TYR A 108 2.51 7.22 -11.11
N VAL A 109 2.00 8.46 -11.04
CA VAL A 109 0.55 8.72 -11.08
C VAL A 109 -0.07 8.23 -12.38
N ALA A 110 0.57 8.54 -13.52
CA ALA A 110 0.10 8.09 -14.83
C ALA A 110 0.16 6.56 -14.98
N GLN A 111 1.06 5.89 -14.26
CA GLN A 111 1.14 4.43 -14.15
C GLN A 111 0.25 3.85 -13.06
N ASP A 112 -0.57 4.68 -12.39
CA ASP A 112 -1.47 4.27 -11.32
C ASP A 112 -0.76 3.67 -10.11
N GLN A 113 0.40 4.24 -9.77
CA GLN A 113 1.29 3.78 -8.70
C GLN A 113 1.53 4.90 -7.67
N PRO A 114 0.49 5.35 -6.94
CA PRO A 114 0.59 6.47 -6.01
C PRO A 114 1.59 6.23 -4.87
N ASP A 115 1.80 4.99 -4.43
CA ASP A 115 2.82 4.68 -3.41
C ASP A 115 4.25 4.96 -3.90
N LYS A 116 4.54 4.67 -5.18
CA LYS A 116 5.83 5.02 -5.78
C LYS A 116 5.97 6.53 -5.94
N ALA A 117 4.89 7.24 -6.27
CA ALA A 117 4.87 8.70 -6.28
C ALA A 117 5.18 9.27 -4.88
N GLU A 118 4.56 8.74 -3.81
CA GLU A 118 4.87 9.10 -2.41
C GLU A 118 6.37 8.91 -2.11
N ALA A 119 6.93 7.75 -2.48
CA ALA A 119 8.33 7.43 -2.25
C ALA A 119 9.29 8.41 -2.95
N VAL A 120 8.99 8.79 -4.19
CA VAL A 120 9.76 9.80 -4.93
C VAL A 120 9.68 11.16 -4.26
N LEU A 121 8.50 11.61 -3.88
CA LEU A 121 8.29 12.88 -3.19
C LEU A 121 9.04 12.91 -1.85
N LYS A 122 8.99 11.81 -1.08
CA LYS A 122 9.75 11.64 0.17
C LYS A 122 11.26 11.77 -0.04
N LYS A 123 11.79 11.22 -1.13
CA LYS A 123 13.20 11.38 -1.53
C LYS A 123 13.49 12.83 -1.90
N ALA A 124 12.64 13.45 -2.70
CA ALA A 124 12.79 14.82 -3.17
C ALA A 124 12.83 15.83 -2.01
N VAL A 125 11.98 15.68 -0.99
CA VAL A 125 11.99 16.51 0.24
C VAL A 125 13.38 16.54 0.91
N LYS A 126 14.16 15.45 0.81
CA LYS A 126 15.49 15.33 1.42
C LYS A 126 16.61 15.88 0.52
N GLN A 127 16.47 15.83 -0.80
CA GLN A 127 17.56 16.08 -1.75
C GLN A 127 17.50 17.47 -2.42
N VAL A 128 16.29 17.98 -2.67
CA VAL A 128 16.07 19.25 -3.38
C VAL A 128 16.57 20.44 -2.58
N GLU A 129 17.02 21.50 -3.25
CA GLU A 129 17.43 22.75 -2.62
C GLU A 129 16.27 23.44 -1.89
N LYS A 130 16.53 24.03 -0.71
CA LYS A 130 15.48 24.65 0.13
C LYS A 130 14.53 25.60 -0.61
N LYS A 131 15.02 26.32 -1.62
CA LYS A 131 14.23 27.28 -2.41
C LYS A 131 13.23 26.62 -3.38
N GLU A 132 13.44 25.34 -3.72
CA GLU A 132 12.60 24.53 -4.63
C GLU A 132 11.80 23.46 -3.85
N GLN A 133 11.94 23.41 -2.51
CA GLN A 133 11.31 22.39 -1.67
C GLN A 133 9.84 22.64 -1.36
N GLU A 134 9.33 23.87 -1.51
CA GLU A 134 7.97 24.21 -1.05
C GLU A 134 6.91 23.37 -1.76
N GLU A 135 6.94 23.30 -3.09
CA GLU A 135 6.02 22.50 -3.91
C GLU A 135 6.13 21.01 -3.59
N VAL A 136 7.36 20.49 -3.54
CA VAL A 136 7.63 19.07 -3.22
C VAL A 136 7.10 18.71 -1.83
N LYS A 137 7.26 19.60 -0.85
CA LYS A 137 6.76 19.39 0.51
C LYS A 137 5.24 19.43 0.56
N ALA A 138 4.61 20.37 -0.12
CA ALA A 138 3.16 20.48 -0.18
C ALA A 138 2.56 19.19 -0.75
N ARG A 139 3.08 18.72 -1.90
CA ARG A 139 2.61 17.48 -2.52
C ARG A 139 2.91 16.24 -1.66
N TYR A 140 4.11 16.11 -1.08
CA TYR A 140 4.38 15.02 -0.13
C TYR A 140 3.49 15.04 1.13
N GLN A 141 3.18 16.23 1.64
CA GLN A 141 2.25 16.39 2.76
C GLN A 141 0.84 15.93 2.37
N PHE A 142 0.41 16.20 1.15
CA PHE A 142 -0.88 15.75 0.63
C PHE A 142 -0.97 14.23 0.56
N TYR A 143 0.02 13.55 0.00
CA TYR A 143 0.10 12.07 -0.02
C TYR A 143 0.09 11.45 1.38
N THR A 144 0.68 12.13 2.36
CA THR A 144 0.72 11.64 3.75
C THR A 144 -0.39 12.21 4.64
N TYR A 145 -1.31 13.00 4.08
CA TYR A 145 -2.38 13.66 4.81
C TYR A 145 -3.35 12.67 5.48
N PRO A 146 -3.81 11.59 4.80
CA PRO A 146 -4.64 10.58 5.45
C PRO A 146 -3.96 9.96 6.67
N LYS A 147 -2.72 9.50 6.49
CA LYS A 147 -1.93 8.78 7.51
C LYS A 147 -1.57 9.68 8.71
N LYS A 148 -1.23 10.96 8.48
CA LYS A 148 -0.66 11.86 9.51
C LYS A 148 -1.65 12.82 10.15
N ALA A 149 -2.68 13.24 9.42
CA ALA A 149 -3.66 14.22 9.88
C ALA A 149 -5.02 13.56 10.08
N LEU A 150 -5.63 12.99 9.03
CA LEU A 150 -6.99 12.48 9.11
C LEU A 150 -7.14 11.33 10.10
N LYS A 151 -6.25 10.34 10.10
CA LYS A 151 -6.28 9.26 11.11
C LYS A 151 -6.13 9.76 12.54
N LYS A 152 -5.40 10.86 12.74
CA LYS A 152 -5.23 11.47 14.07
C LYS A 152 -6.47 12.25 14.51
N GLU A 153 -7.16 12.88 13.56
CA GLU A 153 -8.35 13.71 13.81
C GLU A 153 -9.61 12.85 13.95
N ASN A 154 -9.75 11.82 13.12
CA ASN A 154 -11.00 11.07 12.93
C ASN A 154 -10.90 9.61 13.43
N GLY A 155 -9.70 9.14 13.80
CA GLY A 155 -9.47 7.73 14.09
C GLY A 155 -9.28 6.87 12.83
N SER A 156 -9.19 5.57 13.02
CA SER A 156 -9.04 4.55 11.98
C SER A 156 -10.13 3.51 12.20
N CYS A 157 -10.73 3.03 11.10
CA CYS A 157 -11.55 1.83 11.12
C CYS A 157 -10.72 0.73 10.47
N ASP A 158 -10.31 -0.25 11.26
CA ASP A 158 -9.32 -1.22 10.83
C ASP A 158 -9.95 -2.40 10.07
N ALA A 159 -9.22 -3.01 9.14
CA ALA A 159 -9.63 -4.24 8.47
C ALA A 159 -9.65 -5.38 9.49
N GLY A 160 -10.53 -6.35 9.30
CA GLY A 160 -10.68 -7.48 10.23
C GLY A 160 -12.09 -8.02 10.28
N GLU A 161 -12.31 -8.94 11.22
CA GLU A 161 -13.60 -9.56 11.47
C GLU A 161 -14.33 -8.85 12.61
N TYR A 162 -15.64 -8.66 12.42
CA TYR A 162 -16.52 -7.98 13.35
C TYR A 162 -17.82 -8.74 13.51
N GLU A 163 -18.36 -8.75 14.73
CA GLU A 163 -19.60 -9.46 15.04
C GLU A 163 -20.74 -8.47 15.28
N CYS A 164 -21.83 -8.63 14.55
CA CYS A 164 -23.10 -7.97 14.81
C CYS A 164 -24.02 -8.89 15.61
N SER A 165 -24.82 -8.27 16.48
CA SER A 165 -25.76 -8.99 17.37
C SER A 165 -27.19 -8.66 17.02
N TYR A 166 -28.08 -9.65 17.16
CA TYR A 166 -29.52 -9.40 17.07
C TYR A 166 -30.01 -8.65 18.32
N ALA A 167 -30.94 -7.73 18.10
CA ALA A 167 -31.65 -6.99 19.13
C ALA A 167 -33.16 -6.98 18.85
N GLY A 168 -33.92 -6.50 19.82
CA GLY A 168 -35.38 -6.47 19.77
C GLY A 168 -36.04 -7.72 20.33
N GLY A 169 -37.26 -8.00 19.85
CA GLY A 169 -38.02 -9.19 20.20
C GLY A 169 -39.53 -8.97 20.19
N PHE A 170 -40.29 -10.08 20.19
CA PHE A 170 -41.76 -10.07 20.06
C PHE A 170 -42.51 -9.27 21.15
N ASN A 171 -41.85 -9.00 22.29
CA ASN A 171 -42.46 -8.36 23.46
C ASN A 171 -41.96 -6.93 23.72
N GLU A 172 -41.10 -6.38 22.87
CA GLU A 172 -40.63 -4.99 23.01
C GLU A 172 -41.66 -3.99 22.48
N ALA A 173 -41.68 -2.78 23.04
CA ALA A 173 -42.57 -1.71 22.61
C ALA A 173 -42.14 -1.18 21.23
N GLY A 174 -42.56 -1.90 20.17
CA GLY A 174 -42.14 -1.68 18.78
C GLY A 174 -42.16 -2.96 17.94
N GLY A 175 -42.04 -4.15 18.58
CA GLY A 175 -42.32 -5.46 17.98
C GLY A 175 -41.36 -5.96 16.88
N GLY A 176 -40.26 -5.25 16.60
CA GLY A 176 -39.28 -5.61 15.57
C GLY A 176 -38.12 -6.46 16.08
N ILE A 177 -37.46 -7.15 15.16
CA ILE A 177 -36.14 -7.79 15.32
C ILE A 177 -35.23 -7.09 14.31
N TRP A 178 -33.98 -6.86 14.69
CA TRP A 178 -32.98 -6.30 13.80
C TRP A 178 -31.58 -6.77 14.18
N VAL A 179 -30.65 -6.67 13.25
CA VAL A 179 -29.22 -6.79 13.50
C VAL A 179 -28.69 -5.41 13.89
N GLU A 180 -27.94 -5.31 14.98
CA GLU A 180 -27.29 -4.07 15.42
C GLU A 180 -26.04 -3.78 14.61
N SER A 181 -25.79 -2.49 14.36
CA SER A 181 -24.54 -2.06 13.76
C SER A 181 -23.39 -2.14 14.76
N VAL A 182 -22.16 -2.28 14.26
CA VAL A 182 -20.93 -2.24 15.07
C VAL A 182 -20.60 -0.78 15.41
N HIS A 183 -21.33 -0.20 16.36
CA HIS A 183 -21.30 1.24 16.67
C HIS A 183 -19.96 1.73 17.25
N GLU A 184 -19.08 0.85 17.71
CA GLU A 184 -17.74 1.22 18.17
C GLU A 184 -16.81 1.66 17.03
N LEU A 185 -17.10 1.24 15.79
CA LEU A 185 -16.28 1.55 14.63
C LEU A 185 -16.62 2.93 14.07
N GLN A 186 -15.59 3.73 13.81
CA GLN A 186 -15.68 5.01 13.13
C GLN A 186 -14.30 5.43 12.61
N GLY A 187 -14.27 6.37 11.66
CA GLY A 187 -13.02 7.02 11.23
C GLY A 187 -12.56 6.59 9.84
N ILE A 188 -11.26 6.72 9.57
CA ILE A 188 -10.72 6.50 8.21
C ILE A 188 -10.63 5.01 7.90
N LEU A 189 -11.32 4.57 6.85
CA LEU A 189 -11.25 3.20 6.31
C LEU A 189 -10.05 3.08 5.34
N ASN A 190 -10.11 3.81 4.23
CA ASN A 190 -9.12 3.74 3.16
C ASN A 190 -9.03 5.06 2.38
N TRP A 191 -8.07 5.20 1.48
CA TRP A 191 -7.95 6.33 0.56
C TRP A 191 -7.21 5.92 -0.71
N TYR A 192 -7.41 6.71 -1.77
CA TYR A 192 -6.69 6.54 -3.04
C TYR A 192 -6.37 7.89 -3.67
N MET A 193 -5.22 7.98 -4.32
CA MET A 193 -4.75 9.19 -4.99
C MET A 193 -4.79 8.97 -6.51
N ALA A 194 -5.54 9.79 -7.22
CA ALA A 194 -5.66 9.75 -8.67
C ALA A 194 -6.04 11.13 -9.23
N ASP A 195 -5.88 11.32 -10.53
CA ASP A 195 -6.42 12.46 -11.27
C ASP A 195 -7.88 12.14 -11.62
N TYR A 196 -8.81 12.53 -10.74
CA TYR A 196 -10.22 12.16 -10.85
C TYR A 196 -10.99 13.08 -11.79
N ASP A 197 -10.60 14.35 -11.92
CA ASP A 197 -11.25 15.31 -12.82
C ASP A 197 -10.54 15.51 -14.17
N GLY A 198 -9.36 14.92 -14.34
CA GLY A 198 -8.60 14.89 -15.59
C GLY A 198 -7.85 16.19 -15.87
N ASP A 199 -7.60 17.04 -14.88
CA ASP A 199 -6.87 18.29 -15.03
C ASP A 199 -5.33 18.13 -14.95
N GLY A 200 -4.88 16.93 -14.57
CA GLY A 200 -3.47 16.57 -14.44
C GLY A 200 -2.87 16.80 -13.05
N ALA A 201 -3.61 17.41 -12.12
CA ALA A 201 -3.35 17.34 -10.70
C ALA A 201 -4.00 16.07 -10.12
N GLU A 202 -3.53 15.64 -8.95
CA GLU A 202 -4.16 14.53 -8.25
C GLU A 202 -5.10 15.02 -7.16
N GLU A 203 -6.22 14.32 -6.99
CA GLU A 203 -7.11 14.44 -5.85
C GLU A 203 -6.98 13.21 -4.95
N LEU A 204 -7.31 13.45 -3.68
CA LEU A 204 -7.29 12.44 -2.65
C LEU A 204 -8.73 12.07 -2.30
N LEU A 205 -9.14 10.87 -2.69
CA LEU A 205 -10.39 10.26 -2.28
C LEU A 205 -10.18 9.52 -0.95
N VAL A 206 -10.98 9.84 0.07
CA VAL A 206 -10.92 9.21 1.39
C VAL A 206 -12.28 8.58 1.71
N LEU A 207 -12.26 7.33 2.16
CA LEU A 207 -13.42 6.61 2.68
C LEU A 207 -13.44 6.74 4.20
N THR A 208 -14.56 7.19 4.75
CA THR A 208 -14.74 7.33 6.21
C THR A 208 -15.99 6.61 6.67
N LEU A 209 -15.89 5.90 7.80
CA LEU A 209 -17.04 5.28 8.46
C LEU A 209 -17.66 6.26 9.46
N ASP A 210 -18.93 6.59 9.26
CA ASP A 210 -19.78 7.34 10.18
C ASP A 210 -20.72 6.36 10.89
N ASN A 211 -20.77 6.43 12.23
CA ASN A 211 -21.61 5.58 13.08
C ASN A 211 -22.81 6.33 13.67
N GLN A 212 -23.11 7.54 13.19
CA GLN A 212 -24.21 8.38 13.67
C GLN A 212 -25.29 8.62 12.60
N ARG A 213 -25.29 7.84 11.52
CA ARG A 213 -26.27 7.97 10.43
C ARG A 213 -27.66 7.57 10.90
N THR A 214 -28.68 8.33 10.53
CA THR A 214 -30.06 8.04 10.94
C THR A 214 -30.90 7.60 9.75
N LEU A 215 -31.31 6.33 9.76
CA LEU A 215 -32.26 5.81 8.78
C LEU A 215 -33.70 6.02 9.26
N PRO A 216 -34.61 6.50 8.38
CA PRO A 216 -36.03 6.53 8.67
C PRO A 216 -36.55 5.12 8.98
N SER A 217 -37.29 4.97 10.09
CA SER A 217 -37.96 3.71 10.46
C SER A 217 -39.47 3.90 10.49
N ASP A 218 -40.21 2.93 9.93
CA ASP A 218 -41.67 2.89 9.94
C ASP A 218 -42.27 2.77 11.36
N TYR A 219 -41.46 2.37 12.35
CA TYR A 219 -41.93 1.99 13.70
C TYR A 219 -41.67 3.02 14.80
N ASN A 220 -41.21 4.22 14.45
CA ASN A 220 -41.14 5.42 15.32
C ASN A 220 -39.91 5.51 16.25
N SER A 221 -38.72 5.64 15.67
CA SER A 221 -37.59 6.50 16.09
C SER A 221 -36.51 6.42 15.00
N GLU A 222 -35.72 7.46 14.80
CA GLU A 222 -34.50 7.38 13.97
C GLU A 222 -33.60 6.27 14.53
N ILE A 223 -33.24 5.28 13.69
CA ILE A 223 -32.31 4.22 14.08
C ILE A 223 -30.92 4.67 13.64
N VAL A 224 -30.00 4.70 14.60
CA VAL A 224 -28.59 4.98 14.33
C VAL A 224 -27.97 3.79 13.63
N ARG A 225 -27.24 4.03 12.55
CA ARG A 225 -26.59 3.04 11.70
C ARG A 225 -25.19 3.49 11.33
N ASN A 226 -24.42 2.52 10.85
CA ASN A 226 -23.15 2.80 10.21
C ASN A 226 -23.35 3.10 8.72
N GLY A 227 -22.56 4.02 8.19
CA GLY A 227 -22.51 4.36 6.78
C GLY A 227 -21.10 4.76 6.35
N VAL A 228 -20.81 4.60 5.07
CA VAL A 228 -19.54 5.04 4.47
C VAL A 228 -19.76 6.34 3.71
N ASP A 229 -18.92 7.33 3.99
CA ASP A 229 -18.80 8.58 3.23
C ASP A 229 -17.57 8.55 2.32
N LEU A 230 -17.69 9.21 1.17
CA LEU A 230 -16.58 9.61 0.32
C LEU A 230 -16.26 11.07 0.58
N GLN A 231 -14.99 11.37 0.76
CA GLN A 231 -14.47 12.74 0.92
C GLN A 231 -13.41 12.99 -0.14
N MET A 232 -13.60 14.02 -0.97
CA MET A 232 -12.63 14.42 -1.99
C MET A 232 -11.86 15.65 -1.54
N TYR A 233 -10.53 15.53 -1.51
CA TYR A 233 -9.62 16.61 -1.17
C TYR A 233 -8.80 17.02 -2.38
N GLU A 234 -8.54 18.33 -2.50
CA GLU A 234 -7.66 18.93 -3.50
C GLU A 234 -6.52 19.70 -2.81
N LEU A 235 -5.41 19.91 -3.54
CA LEU A 235 -4.30 20.72 -3.07
C LEU A 235 -4.48 22.20 -3.48
N VAL A 236 -5.15 23.00 -2.65
CA VAL A 236 -5.35 24.44 -2.89
C VAL A 236 -4.31 25.27 -2.14
N ASP A 237 -3.58 26.11 -2.86
CA ASP A 237 -2.48 26.93 -2.31
C ASP A 237 -1.47 26.11 -1.47
N GLY A 238 -1.18 24.88 -1.93
CA GLY A 238 -0.26 23.95 -1.27
C GLY A 238 -0.79 23.31 0.02
N LYS A 239 -2.11 23.35 0.26
CA LYS A 239 -2.75 22.73 1.42
C LYS A 239 -3.91 21.81 1.01
N PRO A 240 -4.08 20.66 1.68
CA PRO A 240 -5.25 19.81 1.46
C PRO A 240 -6.52 20.56 1.88
N VAL A 241 -7.52 20.62 1.00
CA VAL A 241 -8.83 21.24 1.24
C VAL A 241 -9.90 20.23 0.86
N LEU A 242 -10.84 19.97 1.78
CA LEU A 242 -12.03 19.16 1.50
C LEU A 242 -12.96 19.93 0.55
N GLN A 243 -13.18 19.39 -0.63
CA GLN A 243 -13.99 20.03 -1.68
C GLN A 243 -15.41 19.46 -1.73
N ALA A 244 -15.54 18.15 -1.59
CA ALA A 244 -16.81 17.47 -1.68
C ALA A 244 -16.92 16.30 -0.70
N THR A 245 -18.15 16.04 -0.27
CA THR A 245 -18.51 14.85 0.51
C THR A 245 -19.71 14.19 -0.16
N TYR A 246 -19.74 12.86 -0.19
CA TYR A 246 -20.85 12.07 -0.71
C TYR A 246 -21.18 10.94 0.26
N GLN A 247 -22.47 10.77 0.56
CA GLN A 247 -22.96 9.69 1.41
C GLN A 247 -23.07 8.42 0.55
N ALA A 248 -22.06 7.55 0.62
CA ALA A 248 -21.90 6.46 -0.33
C ALA A 248 -22.69 5.20 0.03
N LEU A 249 -22.39 4.56 1.16
CA LEU A 249 -23.00 3.29 1.54
C LEU A 249 -23.78 3.46 2.85
N GLU A 250 -25.04 3.01 2.86
CA GLU A 250 -25.88 3.01 4.05
C GLU A 250 -27.07 2.03 3.87
N PRO A 251 -27.33 1.12 4.81
CA PRO A 251 -26.51 0.77 5.98
C PRO A 251 -25.33 -0.15 5.59
N VAL A 252 -24.31 -0.18 6.45
CA VAL A 252 -23.20 -1.15 6.41
C VAL A 252 -22.89 -1.64 7.82
N LEU A 253 -22.14 -2.73 7.98
CA LEU A 253 -21.64 -3.21 9.28
C LEU A 253 -22.75 -3.42 10.30
N GLY A 254 -23.82 -4.07 9.88
CA GLY A 254 -24.93 -4.51 10.69
C GLY A 254 -26.25 -3.88 10.25
N TYR A 255 -27.02 -4.66 9.49
CA TYR A 255 -28.45 -4.46 9.24
C TYR A 255 -29.15 -5.77 8.86
N GLY A 256 -28.51 -6.59 8.03
CA GLY A 256 -29.02 -7.86 7.54
C GLY A 256 -28.38 -9.09 8.20
N ASP A 257 -28.94 -10.25 7.89
CA ASP A 257 -28.37 -11.58 8.16
C ASP A 257 -27.16 -11.88 7.24
N GLU A 258 -27.05 -11.19 6.10
CA GLU A 258 -25.95 -11.26 5.14
C GLU A 258 -25.65 -9.84 4.63
N GLU A 259 -24.37 -9.50 4.44
CA GLU A 259 -23.94 -8.26 3.81
C GLU A 259 -22.95 -8.52 2.67
N GLU A 260 -23.11 -7.79 1.56
CA GLU A 260 -22.23 -7.80 0.40
C GLU A 260 -22.05 -6.36 -0.11
N ASP A 261 -21.09 -5.67 0.50
CA ASP A 261 -20.83 -4.27 0.23
C ASP A 261 -19.43 -4.06 -0.37
N GLY A 262 -19.29 -2.98 -1.14
CA GLY A 262 -17.97 -2.53 -1.52
C GLY A 262 -17.95 -1.27 -2.36
N ILE A 263 -16.73 -0.73 -2.51
CA ILE A 263 -16.42 0.47 -3.27
C ILE A 263 -15.18 0.18 -4.10
N PHE A 264 -15.19 0.56 -5.37
CA PHE A 264 -14.07 0.35 -6.30
C PHE A 264 -13.96 1.50 -7.30
N LEU A 265 -12.81 1.57 -7.97
CA LEU A 265 -12.53 2.48 -9.06
C LEU A 265 -12.47 1.70 -10.38
N GLN A 266 -13.05 2.28 -11.42
CA GLN A 266 -12.93 1.77 -12.78
C GLN A 266 -12.53 2.91 -13.71
N LYS A 267 -11.46 2.72 -14.46
CA LYS A 267 -10.97 3.69 -15.44
C LYS A 267 -11.40 3.29 -16.83
N LYS A 268 -11.94 4.25 -17.58
CA LYS A 268 -12.31 4.05 -18.97
C LYS A 268 -12.17 5.34 -19.74
N ASP A 269 -11.48 5.29 -20.87
CA ASP A 269 -11.32 6.42 -21.80
C ASP A 269 -10.87 7.73 -21.12
N GLY A 270 -9.98 7.60 -20.12
CA GLY A 270 -9.44 8.73 -19.34
C GLY A 270 -10.37 9.25 -18.24
N THR A 271 -11.54 8.63 -18.03
CA THR A 271 -12.44 8.95 -16.91
C THR A 271 -12.25 7.95 -15.77
N VAL A 272 -12.19 8.43 -14.53
CA VAL A 272 -12.20 7.61 -13.32
C VAL A 272 -13.62 7.56 -12.77
N TYR A 273 -14.22 6.37 -12.79
CA TYR A 273 -15.51 6.11 -12.18
C TYR A 273 -15.31 5.60 -10.76
N ILE A 274 -16.09 6.13 -9.81
CA ILE A 274 -16.16 5.66 -8.43
C ILE A 274 -17.47 4.91 -8.29
N CYS A 275 -17.38 3.60 -8.08
CA CYS A 275 -18.52 2.69 -8.06
C CYS A 275 -18.66 2.07 -6.68
N GLY A 276 -19.89 1.88 -6.20
CA GLY A 276 -20.11 1.15 -4.97
C GLY A 276 -21.54 0.73 -4.76
N SER A 277 -21.74 -0.32 -3.97
CA SER A 277 -23.05 -0.75 -3.52
C SER A 277 -22.99 -1.37 -2.14
N CYS A 278 -24.09 -1.31 -1.40
CA CYS A 278 -24.33 -2.15 -0.24
C CYS A 278 -25.57 -3.02 -0.47
N SER A 279 -25.57 -4.21 0.10
CA SER A 279 -26.64 -5.20 -0.02
C SER A 279 -26.75 -5.98 1.27
N ASN A 280 -27.89 -5.86 1.94
CA ASN A 280 -28.13 -6.44 3.25
C ASN A 280 -29.31 -7.42 3.16
N GLY A 281 -29.02 -8.71 3.10
CA GLY A 281 -30.02 -9.79 3.00
C GLY A 281 -30.63 -10.12 4.36
N ILE A 282 -31.95 -10.32 4.42
CA ILE A 282 -32.67 -10.69 5.64
C ILE A 282 -33.54 -11.91 5.32
N TYR A 283 -33.31 -13.01 6.04
CA TYR A 283 -33.97 -14.30 5.83
C TYR A 283 -34.31 -15.06 7.12
N LEU A 284 -33.74 -14.71 8.29
CA LEU A 284 -33.99 -15.42 9.54
C LEU A 284 -35.27 -15.00 10.24
N TYR A 285 -35.65 -13.72 10.13
CA TYR A 285 -36.82 -13.14 10.82
C TYR A 285 -37.74 -12.34 9.90
N ALA A 286 -37.31 -12.02 8.69
CA ALA A 286 -38.09 -11.41 7.62
C ALA A 286 -37.61 -11.98 6.27
N ASP A 287 -38.22 -11.52 5.18
CA ASP A 287 -37.80 -11.84 3.82
C ASP A 287 -37.62 -10.53 3.05
N GLY A 288 -36.38 -10.25 2.64
CA GLY A 288 -36.06 -9.11 1.79
C GLY A 288 -34.59 -8.73 1.83
N THR A 289 -34.23 -7.76 1.00
CA THR A 289 -32.89 -7.17 0.95
C THR A 289 -33.03 -5.65 1.00
N VAL A 290 -32.12 -4.99 1.72
CA VAL A 290 -31.90 -3.55 1.61
C VAL A 290 -30.67 -3.31 0.78
N LEU A 291 -30.81 -2.55 -0.31
CA LEU A 291 -29.72 -2.26 -1.20
C LEU A 291 -29.63 -0.78 -1.55
N ASN A 292 -28.41 -0.35 -1.87
CA ASN A 292 -28.09 0.96 -2.40
C ASN A 292 -26.89 0.80 -3.35
N SER A 293 -26.83 1.58 -4.43
CA SER A 293 -25.66 1.63 -5.31
C SER A 293 -25.45 3.00 -5.92
N PHE A 294 -24.23 3.27 -6.36
CA PHE A 294 -23.86 4.48 -7.08
C PHE A 294 -22.76 4.22 -8.10
N ILE A 295 -22.75 5.07 -9.13
CA ILE A 295 -21.66 5.27 -10.08
C ILE A 295 -21.45 6.77 -10.16
N LEU A 296 -20.27 7.24 -9.77
CA LEU A 296 -19.92 8.65 -9.73
C LEU A 296 -18.75 8.98 -10.66
N THR A 297 -18.72 10.22 -11.12
CA THR A 297 -17.51 10.90 -11.59
C THR A 297 -17.21 12.11 -10.71
N TYR A 298 -16.02 12.69 -10.82
CA TYR A 298 -15.65 13.93 -10.15
C TYR A 298 -15.32 15.00 -11.18
N GLN A 299 -15.97 16.16 -11.10
CA GLN A 299 -15.72 17.28 -12.02
C GLN A 299 -16.14 18.61 -11.39
N ASP A 300 -15.36 19.67 -11.61
CA ASP A 300 -15.61 21.02 -11.10
C ASP A 300 -15.75 21.06 -9.57
N GLY A 301 -14.89 20.32 -8.86
CA GLY A 301 -14.88 20.26 -7.40
C GLY A 301 -16.03 19.48 -6.77
N LYS A 302 -16.78 18.67 -7.55
CA LYS A 302 -17.99 17.98 -7.09
C LYS A 302 -18.12 16.56 -7.64
N PHE A 303 -18.72 15.68 -6.85
CA PHE A 303 -19.22 14.40 -7.33
C PHE A 303 -20.43 14.60 -8.26
N ARG A 304 -20.50 13.79 -9.32
CA ARG A 304 -21.61 13.73 -10.27
C ARG A 304 -22.12 12.30 -10.36
N GLU A 305 -23.41 12.13 -10.17
CA GLU A 305 -24.07 10.83 -10.28
C GLU A 305 -24.29 10.48 -11.75
N GLU A 306 -23.74 9.35 -12.17
CA GLU A 306 -23.91 8.79 -13.51
C GLU A 306 -24.96 7.68 -13.53
N GLY A 307 -25.11 6.95 -12.42
CA GLY A 307 -26.08 5.86 -12.27
C GLY A 307 -26.10 5.27 -10.86
N GLY A 308 -26.96 4.26 -10.67
CA GLY A 308 -27.28 3.71 -9.36
C GLY A 308 -28.54 4.33 -8.77
N GLN A 309 -28.72 4.19 -7.47
CA GLN A 309 -29.90 4.63 -6.72
C GLN A 309 -29.60 5.89 -5.92
N LEU A 310 -30.61 6.75 -5.79
CA LEU A 310 -30.50 8.00 -5.01
C LEU A 310 -30.62 7.79 -3.50
N GLN A 311 -31.22 6.67 -3.10
CA GLN A 311 -31.48 6.31 -1.71
C GLN A 311 -31.62 4.79 -1.62
N SER A 312 -31.40 4.25 -0.43
CA SER A 312 -31.54 2.82 -0.19
C SER A 312 -32.98 2.39 -0.40
N VAL A 313 -33.17 1.22 -1.01
CA VAL A 313 -34.47 0.59 -1.26
C VAL A 313 -34.53 -0.75 -0.55
N ALA A 314 -35.73 -1.15 -0.14
CA ALA A 314 -35.99 -2.40 0.55
C ALA A 314 -37.06 -3.21 -0.21
N GLY A 315 -36.80 -4.49 -0.45
CA GLY A 315 -37.78 -5.33 -1.14
C GLY A 315 -37.36 -6.80 -1.19
N SER A 316 -38.32 -7.66 -1.53
CA SER A 316 -38.10 -9.07 -1.87
C SER A 316 -38.40 -9.36 -3.36
N ASP A 317 -38.79 -8.33 -4.11
CA ASP A 317 -38.98 -8.33 -5.57
C ASP A 317 -38.39 -7.05 -6.14
N TRP A 318 -37.74 -7.15 -7.30
CA TRP A 318 -36.96 -6.08 -7.93
C TRP A 318 -37.55 -5.63 -9.26
N SER A 319 -38.81 -6.00 -9.55
CA SER A 319 -39.50 -5.61 -10.80
C SER A 319 -39.63 -4.10 -11.00
N ASP A 320 -39.63 -3.32 -9.91
CA ASP A 320 -39.74 -1.86 -9.95
C ASP A 320 -38.39 -1.17 -10.20
N GLU A 321 -37.27 -1.87 -10.00
CA GLU A 321 -35.90 -1.37 -10.20
C GLU A 321 -35.36 -1.65 -11.62
N VAL A 322 -36.19 -2.17 -12.53
CA VAL A 322 -35.78 -2.55 -13.90
C VAL A 322 -35.19 -1.36 -14.67
N GLU A 323 -35.71 -0.15 -14.50
CA GLU A 323 -35.17 1.03 -15.18
C GLU A 323 -33.76 1.37 -14.70
N VAL A 324 -33.58 1.48 -13.37
CA VAL A 324 -32.29 1.78 -12.74
C VAL A 324 -31.26 0.68 -13.06
N SER A 325 -31.66 -0.59 -12.93
CA SER A 325 -30.82 -1.75 -13.23
C SER A 325 -30.34 -1.76 -14.68
N ASN A 326 -31.22 -1.45 -15.65
CA ASN A 326 -30.82 -1.38 -17.05
C ASN A 326 -29.88 -0.20 -17.35
N GLN A 327 -30.10 0.95 -16.70
CA GLN A 327 -29.21 2.10 -16.82
C GLN A 327 -27.82 1.76 -16.26
N MET A 328 -27.76 1.22 -15.04
CA MET A 328 -26.54 0.77 -14.38
C MET A 328 -25.80 -0.27 -15.23
N ALA A 329 -26.45 -1.36 -15.63
CA ALA A 329 -25.84 -2.39 -16.48
C ALA A 329 -25.30 -1.84 -17.81
N SER A 330 -25.98 -0.85 -18.41
CA SER A 330 -25.50 -0.19 -19.63
C SER A 330 -24.26 0.67 -19.42
N LEU A 331 -24.09 1.25 -18.22
CA LEU A 331 -22.85 1.92 -17.83
C LEU A 331 -21.72 0.91 -17.61
N LEU A 332 -22.00 -0.19 -16.92
CA LEU A 332 -21.03 -1.25 -16.68
C LEU A 332 -20.49 -1.85 -17.98
N ASP A 333 -21.34 -2.11 -18.97
CA ASP A 333 -20.89 -2.57 -20.30
C ASP A 333 -19.89 -1.59 -20.94
N LYS A 334 -20.13 -0.29 -20.83
CA LYS A 334 -19.22 0.74 -21.37
C LYS A 334 -17.89 0.75 -20.62
N MET A 335 -17.94 0.53 -19.31
CA MET A 335 -16.77 0.43 -18.45
C MET A 335 -15.99 -0.88 -18.62
N GLY A 336 -16.60 -1.91 -19.24
CA GLY A 336 -15.98 -3.22 -19.45
C GLY A 336 -16.33 -4.28 -18.40
N LEU A 337 -17.33 -4.02 -17.55
CA LEU A 337 -17.78 -4.88 -16.46
C LEU A 337 -19.02 -5.69 -16.90
N ALA A 338 -18.82 -6.57 -17.90
CA ALA A 338 -19.93 -7.22 -18.60
C ALA A 338 -20.60 -8.35 -17.79
N LYS A 339 -19.88 -9.06 -16.90
CA LYS A 339 -20.45 -10.13 -16.07
C LYS A 339 -21.34 -9.54 -14.98
N ASP A 340 -20.89 -8.48 -14.31
CA ASP A 340 -21.72 -7.74 -13.36
C ASP A 340 -22.95 -7.14 -14.06
N ALA A 341 -22.77 -6.52 -15.23
CA ALA A 341 -23.88 -6.01 -16.02
C ALA A 341 -24.90 -7.08 -16.43
N ALA A 342 -24.42 -8.29 -16.77
CA ALA A 342 -25.30 -9.42 -17.09
C ALA A 342 -26.11 -9.88 -15.88
N LYS A 343 -25.48 -9.93 -14.69
CA LYS A 343 -26.16 -10.33 -13.46
C LYS A 343 -27.25 -9.34 -13.05
N ILE A 344 -26.96 -8.05 -13.09
CA ILE A 344 -27.95 -6.98 -12.81
C ILE A 344 -29.16 -7.07 -13.75
N ARG A 345 -28.95 -7.42 -15.02
CA ARG A 345 -30.07 -7.60 -15.97
C ARG A 345 -30.90 -8.85 -15.71
N GLU A 346 -30.28 -9.88 -15.15
CA GLU A 346 -30.92 -11.17 -14.87
C GLU A 346 -31.85 -11.07 -13.65
N ASP A 347 -31.39 -10.49 -12.55
CA ASP A 347 -32.14 -10.42 -11.30
C ASP A 347 -32.78 -9.06 -11.01
N HIS A 348 -32.49 -8.05 -11.82
CA HIS A 348 -32.97 -6.67 -11.66
C HIS A 348 -32.52 -6.01 -10.35
N MET A 349 -31.45 -6.54 -9.72
CA MET A 349 -30.85 -5.93 -8.53
C MET A 349 -29.73 -4.98 -8.96
N PRO A 350 -29.85 -3.66 -8.73
CA PRO A 350 -28.81 -2.70 -9.11
C PRO A 350 -27.67 -2.70 -8.07
N MET A 351 -26.90 -3.78 -8.00
CA MET A 351 -25.76 -3.93 -7.09
C MET A 351 -24.57 -4.57 -7.80
N PHE A 352 -23.37 -4.36 -7.25
CA PHE A 352 -22.15 -4.99 -7.73
C PHE A 352 -21.92 -6.34 -7.04
N ARG A 353 -21.61 -7.38 -7.83
CA ARG A 353 -21.27 -8.73 -7.36
C ARG A 353 -19.78 -9.02 -7.47
N PHE A 354 -19.02 -8.11 -8.08
CA PHE A 354 -17.57 -8.23 -8.28
C PHE A 354 -17.22 -9.49 -9.07
N LEU A 355 -18.02 -9.78 -10.11
CA LEU A 355 -17.79 -10.90 -11.04
C LEU A 355 -16.73 -10.54 -12.08
N ASP A 356 -16.64 -9.25 -12.40
CA ASP A 356 -15.55 -8.64 -13.13
C ASP A 356 -14.52 -8.04 -12.15
N ARG A 357 -13.25 -8.05 -12.58
CA ARG A 357 -12.16 -7.45 -11.80
C ARG A 357 -12.14 -5.94 -12.06
N PRO A 358 -12.39 -5.09 -11.05
CA PRO A 358 -12.23 -3.65 -11.19
C PRO A 358 -10.75 -3.27 -11.21
N ASP A 359 -10.44 -2.07 -11.70
CA ASP A 359 -9.05 -1.58 -11.69
C ASP A 359 -8.50 -1.46 -10.26
N HIS A 360 -9.31 -0.96 -9.32
CA HIS A 360 -8.96 -0.89 -7.89
C HIS A 360 -10.16 -1.16 -7.01
N THR A 361 -10.08 -2.14 -6.10
CA THR A 361 -11.09 -2.28 -5.04
C THR A 361 -10.63 -1.52 -3.81
N LEU A 362 -11.44 -0.56 -3.35
CA LEU A 362 -11.12 0.28 -2.20
C LEU A 362 -11.68 -0.25 -0.89
N LEU A 363 -12.81 -0.96 -0.93
CA LEU A 363 -13.48 -1.50 0.24
C LEU A 363 -14.30 -2.74 -0.15
N ARG A 364 -14.24 -3.77 0.69
CA ARG A 364 -15.20 -4.87 0.77
C ARG A 364 -15.64 -5.04 2.22
N ILE A 365 -16.93 -5.15 2.43
CA ILE A 365 -17.52 -5.60 3.69
C ILE A 365 -18.42 -6.76 3.30
N HIS A 366 -18.11 -7.96 3.78
CA HIS A 366 -18.90 -9.13 3.42
C HIS A 366 -19.00 -10.09 4.59
N GLY A 367 -20.09 -10.85 4.64
CA GLY A 367 -20.28 -11.90 5.63
C GLY A 367 -21.73 -12.22 5.88
N GLU A 368 -21.98 -13.17 6.77
CA GLU A 368 -23.31 -13.71 7.00
C GLU A 368 -23.52 -14.21 8.43
N ASN A 369 -24.75 -14.66 8.70
CA ASN A 369 -25.14 -15.24 9.96
C ASN A 369 -24.41 -16.56 10.24
N GLU A 370 -23.90 -16.68 11.45
CA GLU A 370 -23.40 -17.91 12.02
C GLU A 370 -24.23 -18.36 13.22
N GLY A 371 -24.69 -19.62 13.16
CA GLY A 371 -25.29 -20.31 14.30
C GLY A 371 -26.74 -19.90 14.62
N GLY A 372 -27.43 -19.22 13.70
CA GLY A 372 -28.84 -18.86 13.86
C GLY A 372 -29.82 -20.03 13.70
N ASP A 373 -30.81 -20.09 14.59
CA ASP A 373 -31.93 -21.03 14.56
C ASP A 373 -33.26 -20.26 14.73
N SER A 374 -33.86 -19.88 13.59
CA SER A 374 -35.15 -19.19 13.56
C SER A 374 -36.27 -19.97 14.25
N TRP A 375 -36.23 -21.30 14.20
CA TRP A 375 -37.27 -22.14 14.80
C TRP A 375 -37.18 -22.11 16.33
N LYS A 376 -35.97 -22.20 16.87
CA LYS A 376 -35.72 -22.05 18.30
C LYS A 376 -36.09 -20.66 18.79
N PHE A 377 -35.74 -19.62 18.02
CA PHE A 377 -36.16 -18.25 18.30
C PHE A 377 -37.69 -18.10 18.36
N ILE A 378 -38.43 -18.65 17.40
CA ILE A 378 -39.92 -18.61 17.39
C ILE A 378 -40.50 -19.25 18.66
N GLN A 379 -39.85 -20.29 19.21
CA GLN A 379 -40.30 -20.94 20.44
C GLN A 379 -39.95 -20.17 21.71
N SER A 380 -38.74 -19.59 21.76
CA SER A 380 -38.18 -18.99 22.97
C SER A 380 -38.47 -17.48 23.09
N GLY A 381 -38.59 -16.80 21.95
CA GLY A 381 -38.56 -15.34 21.84
C GLY A 381 -37.20 -14.71 22.16
N ASN A 382 -36.13 -15.49 22.31
CA ASN A 382 -34.80 -15.02 22.69
C ASN A 382 -33.93 -14.78 21.45
N VAL A 383 -33.64 -13.51 21.15
CA VAL A 383 -32.84 -13.12 19.97
C VAL A 383 -31.44 -13.72 19.93
N ALA A 384 -30.89 -14.18 21.05
CA ALA A 384 -29.62 -14.93 21.05
C ALA A 384 -29.71 -16.27 20.30
N ASP A 385 -30.91 -16.82 20.11
CA ASP A 385 -31.12 -18.02 19.29
C ASP A 385 -30.99 -17.74 17.78
N LEU A 386 -30.97 -16.47 17.36
CA LEU A 386 -30.68 -16.07 15.98
C LEU A 386 -29.18 -16.01 15.67
N GLY A 387 -28.30 -16.31 16.64
CA GLY A 387 -26.86 -16.37 16.42
C GLY A 387 -26.20 -14.99 16.38
N LYS A 388 -25.18 -14.85 15.53
CA LYS A 388 -24.42 -13.62 15.27
C LYS A 388 -24.21 -13.47 13.78
N VAL A 389 -24.06 -12.24 13.29
CA VAL A 389 -23.59 -12.01 11.92
C VAL A 389 -22.11 -11.67 11.98
N LYS A 390 -21.27 -12.41 11.27
CA LYS A 390 -19.83 -12.15 11.19
C LYS A 390 -19.53 -11.44 9.88
N LEU A 391 -18.97 -10.25 9.97
CA LEU A 391 -18.63 -9.40 8.83
C LEU A 391 -17.13 -9.18 8.77
N ILE A 392 -16.57 -9.29 7.56
CA ILE A 392 -15.16 -9.09 7.29
C ILE A 392 -15.00 -7.78 6.52
N ILE A 393 -14.25 -6.83 7.11
CA ILE A 393 -13.80 -5.62 6.42
C ILE A 393 -12.45 -5.90 5.77
N LYS A 394 -12.38 -5.69 4.45
CA LYS A 394 -11.15 -5.66 3.68
C LYS A 394 -11.04 -4.35 2.91
N TYR A 395 -9.86 -3.74 2.94
CA TYR A 395 -9.54 -2.57 2.13
C TYR A 395 -8.02 -2.52 1.89
N GLY A 396 -7.57 -1.69 0.95
CA GLY A 396 -6.18 -1.66 0.47
C GLY A 396 -6.07 -2.23 -0.95
N GLU A 397 -4.88 -2.60 -1.41
CA GLU A 397 -4.71 -3.24 -2.72
C GLU A 397 -5.17 -4.70 -2.64
N LEU A 398 -6.47 -4.93 -2.89
CA LEU A 398 -7.08 -6.25 -2.84
C LEU A 398 -6.86 -6.97 -4.19
N VAL A 399 -5.83 -7.81 -4.26
CA VAL A 399 -5.67 -8.76 -5.36
C VAL A 399 -6.52 -9.99 -5.04
N VAL A 400 -7.68 -10.12 -5.67
CA VAL A 400 -8.46 -11.37 -5.60
C VAL A 400 -7.86 -12.33 -6.61
N ALA A 401 -7.46 -13.52 -6.15
CA ALA A 401 -7.01 -14.60 -7.04
C ALA A 401 -8.12 -14.94 -8.03
N ASP A 402 -7.78 -15.15 -9.30
CA ASP A 402 -8.72 -15.64 -10.31
C ASP A 402 -9.13 -17.08 -9.93
N GLY A 403 -10.18 -17.25 -9.11
CA GLY A 403 -10.61 -18.57 -8.63
C GLY A 403 -11.95 -18.67 -7.90
N ASP A 404 -12.39 -17.66 -7.13
CA ASP A 404 -13.52 -17.82 -6.19
C ASP A 404 -14.91 -17.57 -6.76
N ALA A 405 -15.16 -17.97 -8.02
CA ALA A 405 -16.49 -17.88 -8.62
C ALA A 405 -17.33 -19.16 -8.51
N ASP A 406 -16.81 -20.27 -7.98
CA ASP A 406 -17.48 -21.58 -8.15
C ASP A 406 -17.58 -22.51 -6.91
N SER A 407 -17.28 -22.03 -5.69
CA SER A 407 -17.44 -22.84 -4.47
C SER A 407 -18.48 -22.29 -3.50
N ARG A 408 -19.75 -22.22 -3.92
CA ARG A 408 -20.88 -22.02 -2.98
C ARG A 408 -21.93 -23.11 -3.15
N ASN A 409 -21.56 -24.34 -2.79
CA ASN A 409 -22.51 -25.34 -2.34
C ASN A 409 -21.79 -26.47 -1.59
N GLN A 410 -21.77 -26.42 -0.25
CA GLN A 410 -22.12 -27.53 0.66
C GLN A 410 -21.52 -27.35 2.07
N ASN A 411 -22.46 -27.38 3.03
CA ASN A 411 -22.38 -27.93 4.38
C ASN A 411 -21.69 -27.16 5.52
N ALA A 412 -22.58 -26.75 6.42
CA ALA A 412 -22.39 -26.56 7.86
C ALA A 412 -21.89 -27.82 8.60
N SER A 413 -21.06 -27.63 9.62
CA SER A 413 -21.23 -28.21 10.97
C SER A 413 -20.02 -27.91 11.89
N ASP A 414 -20.33 -27.51 13.14
CA ASP A 414 -19.51 -27.53 14.38
C ASP A 414 -18.22 -26.68 14.41
N GLY A 415 -17.89 -25.85 15.42
CA GLY A 415 -18.47 -25.60 16.74
C GLY A 415 -17.43 -25.72 17.86
N SER A 416 -16.85 -24.59 18.34
CA SER A 416 -16.33 -24.35 19.71
C SER A 416 -15.46 -23.07 19.74
N GLN A 417 -15.93 -21.95 20.31
CA GLN A 417 -15.79 -21.48 21.71
C GLN A 417 -14.40 -20.97 22.17
N SER A 418 -14.44 -19.74 22.70
CA SER A 418 -13.58 -19.11 23.74
C SER A 418 -12.31 -18.39 23.28
N GLU A 419 -11.82 -17.30 23.86
CA GLU A 419 -12.30 -16.38 24.91
C GLU A 419 -11.45 -15.09 24.80
N ALA A 420 -12.07 -13.92 24.97
CA ALA A 420 -11.44 -12.62 24.83
C ALA A 420 -10.51 -12.25 26.00
N ALA A 421 -9.38 -11.58 25.71
CA ALA A 421 -8.62 -10.82 26.69
C ALA A 421 -8.12 -9.48 26.10
N GLN A 422 -8.63 -8.39 26.70
CA GLN A 422 -8.29 -6.98 26.46
C GLN A 422 -6.99 -6.55 27.20
N PRO A 423 -6.45 -5.35 26.91
CA PRO A 423 -5.02 -5.09 26.70
C PRO A 423 -4.33 -4.38 27.87
N ASN A 424 -2.99 -4.33 27.83
CA ASN A 424 -2.23 -3.33 28.56
C ASN A 424 -1.13 -2.70 27.69
N ALA A 425 -1.18 -1.37 27.63
CA ALA A 425 -0.24 -0.50 26.96
C ALA A 425 1.13 -0.46 27.65
N SER A 426 2.21 -0.41 26.88
CA SER A 426 3.25 0.63 26.97
C SER A 426 4.32 0.40 25.92
N GLY A 427 4.64 1.43 25.15
CA GLY A 427 5.63 1.37 24.09
C GLY A 427 7.07 1.42 24.59
N GLN A 428 7.97 0.81 23.81
CA GLN A 428 9.30 1.33 23.50
C GLN A 428 9.99 0.47 22.43
N VAL A 429 10.51 1.13 21.39
CA VAL A 429 11.34 0.53 20.33
C VAL A 429 12.80 0.49 20.79
N ASN A 430 13.41 -0.70 20.85
CA ASN A 430 14.71 -1.04 20.21
C ASN A 430 15.30 -2.41 20.63
N GLN A 431 15.51 -3.26 19.62
CA GLN A 431 16.52 -4.33 19.43
C GLN A 431 16.71 -5.43 20.49
N SER A 432 16.26 -6.64 20.15
CA SER A 432 16.82 -7.94 20.55
C SER A 432 16.24 -9.05 19.66
N SER A 433 17.02 -9.45 18.66
CA SER A 433 16.70 -10.31 17.50
C SER A 433 16.59 -11.81 17.82
N GLY A 434 15.85 -12.14 18.88
CA GLY A 434 15.58 -13.52 19.32
C GLY A 434 14.41 -13.58 20.31
N SER A 435 14.25 -12.53 21.11
CA SER A 435 13.08 -12.36 21.97
C SER A 435 11.85 -11.88 21.23
N GLU A 436 12.01 -11.14 20.12
CA GLU A 436 10.87 -10.54 19.41
C GLU A 436 10.11 -11.56 18.56
N TYR A 437 10.82 -12.35 17.74
CA TYR A 437 10.21 -13.45 16.99
C TYR A 437 9.57 -14.47 17.94
N GLN A 438 10.25 -14.82 19.03
CA GLN A 438 9.67 -15.76 19.98
C GLN A 438 8.41 -15.23 20.68
N ASN A 439 8.35 -13.92 20.98
CA ASN A 439 7.16 -13.31 21.58
C ASN A 439 5.98 -13.18 20.60
N LEU A 440 6.26 -12.94 19.31
CA LEU A 440 5.23 -12.63 18.32
C LEU A 440 4.80 -13.84 17.49
N TYR A 441 5.74 -14.72 17.13
CA TYR A 441 5.46 -15.96 16.38
C TYR A 441 5.33 -17.20 17.27
N GLY A 442 5.98 -17.23 18.43
CA GLY A 442 5.87 -18.36 19.37
C GLY A 442 4.43 -18.76 19.69
N PRO A 443 3.52 -17.81 20.00
CA PRO A 443 2.12 -18.14 20.24
C PRO A 443 1.39 -18.74 19.03
N LEU A 444 1.79 -18.39 17.79
CA LEU A 444 1.23 -18.97 16.58
C LEU A 444 1.65 -20.44 16.42
N LEU A 445 2.92 -20.74 16.71
CA LEU A 445 3.46 -22.10 16.72
C LEU A 445 2.79 -22.97 17.78
N ASP A 446 2.65 -22.45 19.01
CA ASP A 446 1.93 -23.12 20.10
C ASP A 446 0.46 -23.40 19.72
N GLN A 447 -0.18 -22.46 19.02
CA GLN A 447 -1.56 -22.62 18.56
C GLN A 447 -1.67 -23.71 17.49
N VAL A 448 -0.75 -23.76 16.53
CA VAL A 448 -0.71 -24.80 15.50
C VAL A 448 -0.43 -26.17 16.10
N ASP A 449 0.53 -26.29 17.02
CA ASP A 449 0.78 -27.54 17.75
C ASP A 449 -0.48 -28.01 18.50
N ALA A 450 -1.17 -27.09 19.20
CA ALA A 450 -2.38 -27.41 19.94
C ALA A 450 -3.56 -27.81 19.03
N THR A 451 -3.66 -27.21 17.84
CA THR A 451 -4.82 -27.37 16.94
C THR A 451 -4.64 -28.56 15.99
N TYR A 452 -3.46 -28.68 15.40
CA TYR A 452 -3.17 -29.59 14.30
C TYR A 452 -2.14 -30.69 14.68
N GLY A 453 -1.39 -30.49 15.76
CA GLY A 453 -0.44 -31.45 16.32
C GLY A 453 1.03 -31.19 15.95
N GLU A 454 1.91 -31.92 16.63
CA GLU A 454 3.37 -31.72 16.64
C GLU A 454 4.09 -31.90 15.28
N TYR A 455 3.39 -32.38 14.26
CA TYR A 455 3.94 -32.76 12.95
C TYR A 455 3.89 -31.63 11.91
N ASN A 456 3.45 -30.44 12.29
CA ASN A 456 3.49 -29.27 11.41
C ASN A 456 4.86 -28.60 11.51
N ASP A 457 5.39 -28.16 10.38
CA ASP A 457 6.69 -27.51 10.29
C ASP A 457 6.55 -26.00 10.05
N TYR A 458 7.63 -25.26 10.29
CA TYR A 458 7.74 -23.86 9.94
C TYR A 458 9.11 -23.50 9.40
N TYR A 459 9.14 -22.44 8.61
CA TYR A 459 10.33 -21.80 8.09
C TYR A 459 10.42 -20.38 8.62
N LEU A 460 11.64 -19.87 8.78
CA LEU A 460 11.88 -18.49 9.18
C LEU A 460 12.98 -17.86 8.31
N TYR A 461 12.59 -16.98 7.40
CA TYR A 461 13.48 -16.40 6.39
C TYR A 461 13.09 -14.98 5.99
N ASP A 462 14.07 -14.12 5.74
CA ASP A 462 13.88 -12.75 5.28
C ASP A 462 13.70 -12.76 3.75
N ILE A 463 12.44 -12.86 3.30
CA ILE A 463 12.10 -13.12 1.90
C ILE A 463 12.39 -11.87 1.05
N ASP A 464 12.05 -10.68 1.55
CA ASP A 464 12.16 -9.44 0.79
C ASP A 464 13.47 -8.66 1.02
N GLY A 465 14.27 -9.09 1.99
CA GLY A 465 15.58 -8.52 2.30
C GLY A 465 15.50 -7.25 3.15
N ASP A 466 14.38 -6.98 3.82
CA ASP A 466 14.17 -5.80 4.64
C ASP A 466 14.80 -5.90 6.05
N GLY A 467 15.27 -7.11 6.43
CA GLY A 467 15.89 -7.41 7.71
C GLY A 467 14.93 -7.98 8.76
N VAL A 468 13.64 -8.10 8.46
CA VAL A 468 12.64 -8.86 9.20
C VAL A 468 12.51 -10.23 8.56
N LYS A 469 12.45 -11.29 9.38
CA LYS A 469 12.23 -12.64 8.88
C LYS A 469 10.74 -12.96 8.88
N GLU A 470 10.23 -13.40 7.75
CA GLU A 470 8.88 -13.94 7.63
C GLU A 470 8.83 -15.36 8.19
N LEU A 471 7.73 -15.64 8.88
CA LEU A 471 7.33 -16.98 9.30
C LEU A 471 6.47 -17.61 8.20
N LEU A 472 6.85 -18.79 7.71
CA LEU A 472 5.98 -19.64 6.91
C LEU A 472 5.57 -20.82 7.80
N LEU A 473 4.33 -20.82 8.26
CA LEU A 473 3.80 -21.75 9.26
C LEU A 473 2.86 -22.75 8.60
N GLN A 474 3.20 -24.03 8.64
CA GLN A 474 2.33 -25.07 8.10
C GLN A 474 1.11 -25.27 9.01
N GLU A 475 -0.07 -25.33 8.41
CA GLU A 475 -1.32 -25.71 9.05
C GLU A 475 -1.97 -26.84 8.27
N GLY A 476 -2.46 -27.87 8.98
CA GLY A 476 -3.25 -28.96 8.42
C GLY A 476 -3.11 -30.24 9.24
N THR A 477 -3.97 -31.22 8.97
CA THR A 477 -3.99 -32.49 9.70
C THR A 477 -3.32 -33.64 8.94
N CYS A 478 -3.07 -33.44 7.63
CA CYS A 478 -2.46 -34.40 6.73
C CYS A 478 -1.89 -33.73 5.48
N GLU A 479 -1.17 -34.51 4.69
CA GLU A 479 -0.53 -34.03 3.45
C GLU A 479 -1.51 -33.37 2.45
N ALA A 480 -2.77 -33.79 2.44
CA ALA A 480 -3.77 -33.31 1.49
C ALA A 480 -4.41 -31.96 1.88
N ASP A 481 -4.33 -31.54 3.15
CA ASP A 481 -4.88 -30.27 3.65
C ASP A 481 -3.80 -29.30 4.14
N TYR A 482 -2.50 -29.65 4.01
CA TYR A 482 -1.42 -28.74 4.39
C TYR A 482 -1.38 -27.47 3.54
N MET A 483 -1.35 -26.33 4.24
CA MET A 483 -1.12 -24.99 3.71
C MET A 483 -0.07 -24.29 4.55
N TYR A 484 0.74 -23.41 3.96
CA TYR A 484 1.65 -22.54 4.69
C TYR A 484 1.03 -21.16 4.84
N GLN A 485 0.75 -20.76 6.07
CA GLN A 485 0.34 -19.41 6.44
C GLN A 485 1.58 -18.54 6.62
N VAL A 486 1.68 -17.45 5.89
CA VAL A 486 2.87 -16.58 5.89
C VAL A 486 2.61 -15.33 6.73
N TYR A 487 3.53 -14.99 7.61
CA TYR A 487 3.45 -13.81 8.48
C TYR A 487 4.75 -13.00 8.42
N THR A 488 4.66 -11.68 8.52
CA THR A 488 5.79 -10.78 8.82
C THR A 488 5.61 -10.12 10.20
N ILE A 489 6.63 -9.43 10.70
CA ILE A 489 6.50 -8.58 11.89
C ILE A 489 6.44 -7.12 11.45
N ALA A 490 5.27 -6.51 11.59
CA ALA A 490 5.08 -5.09 11.32
C ALA A 490 4.41 -4.40 12.52
N ASN A 491 4.92 -3.22 12.88
CA ASN A 491 4.41 -2.40 13.99
C ASN A 491 4.33 -3.13 15.35
N GLY A 492 5.20 -4.12 15.59
CA GLY A 492 5.26 -4.87 16.85
C GLY A 492 4.20 -5.96 16.99
N SER A 493 3.67 -6.46 15.88
CA SER A 493 2.73 -7.59 15.84
C SER A 493 3.05 -8.51 14.66
N ALA A 494 2.70 -9.79 14.80
CA ALA A 494 2.70 -10.72 13.66
C ALA A 494 1.54 -10.35 12.73
N VAL A 495 1.85 -10.09 11.46
CA VAL A 495 0.91 -9.68 10.42
C VAL A 495 0.86 -10.75 9.36
N TYR A 496 -0.32 -11.30 9.11
CA TYR A 496 -0.57 -12.28 8.06
C TYR A 496 -0.42 -11.65 6.66
N LEU A 497 0.28 -12.33 5.77
CA LEU A 497 0.64 -11.88 4.42
C LEU A 497 -0.06 -12.68 3.31
N GLY A 498 -0.56 -13.87 3.62
CA GLY A 498 -1.18 -14.78 2.64
C GLY A 498 -0.77 -16.23 2.88
N GLU A 499 -1.26 -17.10 2.02
CA GLU A 499 -1.03 -18.54 2.11
C GLU A 499 -0.34 -19.10 0.87
N LEU A 500 0.38 -20.21 1.06
CA LEU A 500 1.06 -20.97 0.02
C LEU A 500 0.67 -22.44 0.14
N SER A 501 0.73 -23.19 -0.97
CA SER A 501 0.40 -24.62 -0.96
C SER A 501 1.41 -25.42 -0.11
N GLY A 502 0.92 -26.30 0.77
CA GLY A 502 1.75 -27.04 1.74
C GLY A 502 1.94 -28.54 1.47
N GLY A 503 1.27 -29.11 0.46
CA GLY A 503 1.42 -30.51 0.08
C GLY A 503 2.78 -30.78 -0.57
N HIS A 504 3.61 -31.61 0.07
CA HIS A 504 4.96 -31.98 -0.39
C HIS A 504 5.85 -30.78 -0.79
N THR A 505 5.77 -29.71 0.00
CA THR A 505 6.46 -28.46 -0.28
C THR A 505 7.80 -28.38 0.47
N VAL A 506 8.84 -27.91 -0.22
CA VAL A 506 10.12 -27.49 0.37
C VAL A 506 10.48 -26.11 -0.18
N PHE A 507 11.01 -25.23 0.67
CA PHE A 507 11.45 -23.90 0.28
C PHE A 507 12.98 -23.80 0.15
N PHE A 508 13.46 -23.06 -0.85
CA PHE A 508 14.87 -22.81 -1.10
C PHE A 508 15.17 -21.32 -1.27
N GLU A 509 16.41 -20.91 -1.00
CA GLU A 509 16.89 -19.57 -1.34
C GLU A 509 16.88 -19.38 -2.87
N ASP A 510 16.39 -18.24 -3.37
CA ASP A 510 16.44 -17.93 -4.80
C ASP A 510 17.78 -17.28 -5.20
N THR A 511 18.79 -18.12 -5.44
CA THR A 511 20.16 -17.66 -5.75
C THR A 511 20.35 -17.07 -7.16
N GLU A 512 19.36 -17.24 -8.06
CA GLU A 512 19.41 -16.78 -9.46
C GLU A 512 18.41 -15.65 -9.78
N GLY A 513 17.45 -15.37 -8.88
CA GLY A 513 16.46 -14.29 -8.97
C GLY A 513 17.10 -12.91 -8.99
N GLY A 514 17.19 -12.32 -10.18
CA GLY A 514 17.94 -11.08 -10.47
C GLY A 514 17.44 -9.77 -9.84
N ASN A 515 16.76 -9.79 -8.68
CA ASN A 515 16.42 -8.59 -7.90
C ASN A 515 16.34 -8.79 -6.37
N GLY A 516 16.60 -9.99 -5.82
CA GLY A 516 16.90 -10.16 -4.39
C GLY A 516 15.74 -10.05 -3.38
N SER A 517 14.51 -10.44 -3.74
CA SER A 517 13.35 -10.45 -2.83
C SER A 517 12.41 -11.65 -3.09
N SER A 518 12.97 -12.86 -3.17
CA SER A 518 12.22 -14.08 -3.50
C SER A 518 12.81 -15.34 -2.89
N ILE A 519 11.96 -16.36 -2.78
CA ILE A 519 12.32 -17.76 -2.47
C ILE A 519 11.78 -18.68 -3.56
N LEU A 520 12.29 -19.91 -3.63
CA LEU A 520 11.74 -20.95 -4.49
C LEU A 520 10.87 -21.89 -3.66
N LEU A 521 9.67 -22.17 -4.15
CA LEU A 521 8.74 -23.16 -3.63
C LEU A 521 8.79 -24.37 -4.56
N MET A 522 9.24 -25.52 -4.06
CA MET A 522 9.26 -26.77 -4.79
C MET A 522 8.19 -27.71 -4.24
N GLN A 523 7.33 -28.23 -5.10
CA GLN A 523 6.34 -29.26 -4.77
C GLN A 523 6.68 -30.54 -5.52
N ALA A 524 6.67 -31.67 -4.82
CA ALA A 524 7.08 -32.96 -5.37
C ALA A 524 6.17 -34.11 -4.96
N HIS A 525 5.48 -34.76 -5.90
CA HIS A 525 4.65 -35.92 -5.60
C HIS A 525 4.65 -36.95 -6.74
N MET A 526 4.86 -38.23 -6.40
CA MET A 526 4.70 -39.38 -7.32
C MET A 526 5.46 -39.26 -8.67
N GLY A 527 6.70 -38.77 -8.63
CA GLY A 527 7.50 -38.56 -9.84
C GLY A 527 7.16 -37.28 -10.62
N TYR A 528 6.37 -36.37 -10.05
CA TYR A 528 6.08 -35.06 -10.61
C TYR A 528 6.68 -33.96 -9.74
N GLU A 529 7.24 -32.93 -10.36
CA GLU A 529 7.71 -31.74 -9.66
C GLU A 529 7.23 -30.44 -10.28
N ARG A 530 7.00 -29.45 -9.42
CA ARG A 530 6.67 -28.07 -9.78
C ARG A 530 7.55 -27.13 -8.97
N ILE A 531 8.13 -26.15 -9.63
CA ILE A 531 8.95 -25.10 -9.01
C ILE A 531 8.30 -23.77 -9.31
N SER A 532 7.98 -23.03 -8.25
CA SER A 532 7.48 -21.68 -8.32
C SER A 532 8.46 -20.72 -7.64
N ARG A 533 8.55 -19.50 -8.14
CA ARG A 533 9.19 -18.37 -7.47
C ARG A 533 8.13 -17.64 -6.66
N VAL A 534 8.35 -17.56 -5.35
CA VAL A 534 7.53 -16.75 -4.46
C VAL A 534 8.27 -15.44 -4.20
N THR A 535 7.65 -14.33 -4.58
CA THR A 535 8.19 -12.98 -4.39
C THR A 535 7.34 -12.26 -3.35
N LEU A 536 8.00 -11.73 -2.32
CA LEU A 536 7.38 -10.83 -1.35
C LEU A 536 7.77 -9.39 -1.71
N SER A 537 6.78 -8.55 -1.96
CA SER A 537 7.01 -7.14 -2.27
C SER A 537 5.90 -6.28 -1.68
N ASN A 538 6.28 -5.31 -0.84
CA ASN A 538 5.36 -4.39 -0.15
C ASN A 538 4.26 -5.10 0.68
N GLY A 539 4.57 -6.25 1.29
CA GLY A 539 3.61 -7.00 2.10
C GLY A 539 2.61 -7.85 1.32
N SER A 540 2.81 -8.02 0.01
CA SER A 540 2.01 -8.94 -0.81
C SER A 540 2.88 -10.07 -1.38
N LEU A 541 2.38 -11.30 -1.26
CA LEU A 541 2.98 -12.47 -1.88
C LEU A 541 2.50 -12.62 -3.32
N SER A 542 3.41 -13.03 -4.20
CA SER A 542 3.10 -13.44 -5.57
C SER A 542 3.85 -14.71 -5.92
N GLU A 543 3.20 -15.63 -6.63
CA GLU A 543 3.76 -16.90 -7.06
C GLU A 543 3.85 -16.93 -8.59
N GLU A 544 5.05 -17.16 -9.12
CA GLU A 544 5.31 -17.35 -10.55
C GLU A 544 5.84 -18.76 -10.77
N GLU A 545 5.13 -19.58 -11.55
CA GLU A 545 5.65 -20.91 -11.93
C GLU A 545 6.89 -20.77 -12.83
N ILE A 546 8.00 -21.38 -12.42
CA ILE A 546 9.27 -21.41 -13.17
C ILE A 546 9.33 -22.65 -14.06
N SER A 547 8.94 -23.80 -13.51
CA SER A 547 9.00 -25.07 -14.23
C SER A 547 8.08 -26.11 -13.64
N GLU A 548 7.61 -27.00 -14.50
CA GLU A 548 6.77 -28.13 -14.13
C GLU A 548 7.18 -29.33 -14.99
N ARG A 549 7.50 -30.48 -14.38
CA ARG A 549 7.93 -31.68 -15.12
C ARG A 549 7.64 -33.01 -14.43
N GLU A 550 7.47 -34.04 -15.24
CA GLU A 550 7.46 -35.45 -14.84
C GLU A 550 8.89 -36.02 -14.91
N LEU A 551 9.32 -36.68 -13.84
CA LEU A 551 10.66 -37.24 -13.65
C LEU A 551 10.72 -38.68 -14.17
N GLY A 552 11.81 -39.01 -14.87
CA GLY A 552 12.12 -40.39 -15.25
C GLY A 552 12.59 -41.24 -14.07
N GLU A 553 12.67 -42.58 -14.25
CA GLU A 553 13.06 -43.54 -13.19
C GLU A 553 14.45 -43.26 -12.55
N GLU A 554 15.31 -42.47 -13.20
CA GLU A 554 16.66 -42.11 -12.73
C GLU A 554 16.84 -40.60 -12.45
N GLU A 555 15.78 -39.78 -12.56
CA GLU A 555 15.86 -38.34 -12.30
C GLU A 555 15.52 -38.00 -10.85
N GLU A 556 16.35 -37.15 -10.24
CA GLU A 556 16.14 -36.65 -8.87
C GLU A 556 15.31 -35.36 -8.87
N TYR A 557 14.59 -35.13 -7.78
CA TYR A 557 13.86 -33.90 -7.52
C TYR A 557 14.80 -32.70 -7.47
N PHE A 558 14.27 -31.53 -7.82
CA PHE A 558 15.00 -30.28 -7.74
C PHE A 558 15.58 -30.02 -6.34
N ASP A 559 16.87 -29.71 -6.31
CA ASP A 559 17.61 -29.24 -5.14
C ASP A 559 18.68 -28.24 -5.64
N ASN A 560 18.63 -27.00 -5.16
CA ASN A 560 19.62 -25.98 -5.51
C ASN A 560 20.79 -25.90 -4.51
N GLY A 561 20.81 -26.77 -3.50
CA GLY A 561 21.82 -26.83 -2.45
C GLY A 561 21.66 -25.77 -1.35
N ALA A 562 20.57 -25.00 -1.34
CA ALA A 562 20.28 -23.94 -0.38
C ALA A 562 18.83 -24.00 0.14
N PRO A 563 18.42 -25.09 0.82
CA PRO A 563 17.11 -25.17 1.46
C PRO A 563 17.01 -24.13 2.59
N LEU A 564 15.82 -23.56 2.77
CA LEU A 564 15.56 -22.65 3.88
C LEU A 564 15.62 -23.39 5.23
N PRO A 565 15.98 -22.71 6.34
CA PRO A 565 15.94 -23.33 7.66
C PRO A 565 14.51 -23.71 8.06
N GLU A 566 14.33 -24.99 8.38
CA GLU A 566 13.06 -25.62 8.79
C GLU A 566 13.17 -26.15 10.22
N ALA A 567 12.07 -26.06 10.98
CA ALA A 567 11.90 -26.72 12.27
C ALA A 567 10.44 -27.11 12.49
N ALA A 568 10.21 -28.12 13.33
CA ALA A 568 8.87 -28.48 13.78
C ALA A 568 8.29 -27.38 14.68
N VAL A 569 6.97 -27.21 14.70
CA VAL A 569 6.29 -26.20 15.54
C VAL A 569 6.61 -26.33 17.04
N THR A 570 6.97 -27.52 17.50
CA THR A 570 7.40 -27.78 18.89
C THR A 570 8.84 -27.35 19.20
N ASP A 571 9.64 -27.01 18.18
CA ASP A 571 11.01 -26.52 18.31
C ASP A 571 11.11 -25.03 17.94
N HIS A 572 11.06 -24.17 18.95
CA HIS A 572 11.18 -22.72 18.77
C HIS A 572 12.63 -22.25 18.51
N SER A 573 13.56 -23.15 18.18
CA SER A 573 14.99 -22.82 18.03
C SER A 573 15.26 -21.75 16.97
N LEU A 574 14.51 -21.73 15.85
CA LEU A 574 14.69 -20.74 14.78
C LEU A 574 14.24 -19.32 15.17
N LEU A 575 13.42 -19.17 16.22
CA LEU A 575 12.96 -17.88 16.70
C LEU A 575 13.99 -17.13 17.57
N ASN A 576 15.08 -17.77 17.98
CA ASN A 576 16.04 -17.26 18.98
C ASN A 576 17.25 -16.50 18.42
#